data_AF-A0A5X0VNV8-F1
#
_entry.id   AF-A0A5X0VNV8-F1
#
_cell.length_a   1.000
_cell.length_b   1.000
_cell.length_c   1.000
_cell.angle_alpha   90.00
_cell.angle_beta   90.00
_cell.angle_gamma   90.00
#
_symmetry.space_group_name_H-M   'P 1'
#
loop_
_entity.id
_entity.type
_entity.pdbx_description
1 polymer ?
#
loop_
_entity_poly.entity_id
_entity_poly.type
_entity_poly.pdbx_seq_one_letter_code
_entity_poly.pdbx_strand_id
1 'polypeptide(L)' 'MPFHIGSGCLPATISNRRIYRIAWSDTPPEMSSWEKMKEFFCSTHQTEALECIWTICHPPA' A
#
# COMPACT_ATOMS: atom_id res chain seq x y z
N MET A 1 14.45 17.37 -3.22
CA MET A 1 15.31 16.34 -3.84
C MET A 1 14.46 15.11 -4.12
N PRO A 2 14.62 14.40 -5.25
CA PRO A 2 13.82 13.21 -5.54
C PRO A 2 13.96 12.17 -4.42
N PHE A 3 12.87 11.49 -4.09
CA PHE A 3 12.83 10.50 -3.00
C PHE A 3 13.13 9.12 -3.59
N HIS A 4 14.18 8.48 -3.11
CA HIS A 4 14.62 7.17 -3.57
C HIS A 4 14.13 6.09 -2.61
N ILE A 5 13.48 5.06 -3.15
CA ILE A 5 12.93 3.93 -2.41
C ILE A 5 13.63 2.65 -2.86
N GLY A 6 14.04 1.85 -1.89
CA GLY A 6 14.73 0.58 -2.12
C GLY A 6 16.23 0.74 -2.36
N SER A 7 16.94 -0.38 -2.23
CA SER A 7 18.37 -0.52 -2.50
C SER A 7 18.58 -1.83 -3.29
N GLY A 8 19.49 -1.85 -4.26
CA GLY A 8 19.78 -3.04 -5.06
C GLY A 8 19.14 -3.04 -6.46
N CYS A 9 18.48 -4.13 -6.86
CA CYS A 9 18.14 -4.41 -8.27
C CYS A 9 16.92 -3.66 -8.83
N LEU A 10 16.07 -3.05 -8.00
CA LEU A 10 14.88 -2.32 -8.44
C LEU A 10 14.60 -1.07 -7.58
N PRO A 11 15.50 -0.08 -7.55
CA PRO A 11 15.24 1.17 -6.84
C PRO A 11 14.16 1.96 -7.59
N ALA A 12 13.17 2.44 -6.86
CA ALA A 12 12.17 3.35 -7.38
C ALA A 12 12.52 4.79 -7.02
N THR A 13 12.29 5.73 -7.93
CA THR A 13 12.51 7.16 -7.66
C THR A 13 11.22 7.93 -7.81
N ILE A 14 10.81 8.64 -6.76
CA ILE A 14 9.66 9.54 -6.77
C ILE A 14 10.16 10.97 -6.99
N SER A 15 9.85 11.54 -8.15
CA SER A 15 10.20 12.93 -8.47
C SER A 15 9.50 13.94 -7.53
N ASN A 16 10.15 15.08 -7.27
CA ASN A 16 9.53 16.17 -6.48
C ASN A 16 8.20 16.62 -7.11
N ARG A 17 8.10 16.67 -8.44
CA ARG A 17 6.85 17.01 -9.15
C ARG A 17 5.71 16.08 -8.74
N ARG A 18 5.97 14.77 -8.60
CA ARG A 18 4.96 13.79 -8.18
C ARG A 18 4.61 13.95 -6.70
N ILE A 19 5.58 14.27 -5.85
CA ILE A 19 5.35 14.58 -4.42
C ILE A 19 4.47 15.82 -4.28
N TYR A 20 4.79 16.92 -4.98
CA TYR A 20 3.99 18.14 -4.95
C TYR A 20 2.57 17.89 -5.46
N ARG A 21 2.42 17.11 -6.54
CA ARG A 21 1.08 16.75 -7.05
C ARG A 21 0.26 15.95 -6.05
N ILE A 22 0.88 15.07 -5.25
CA ILE A 22 0.19 14.35 -4.17
C ILE A 22 -0.19 15.32 -3.05
N ALA A 23 0.74 16.19 -2.63
CA ALA A 23 0.50 17.15 -1.55
C ALA A 23 -0.55 18.22 -1.88
N TRP A 24 -0.68 18.58 -3.16
CA TRP A 24 -1.63 19.57 -3.66
C TRP A 24 -2.92 18.94 -4.20
N SER A 25 -3.05 17.61 -4.11
CA SER A 25 -4.26 16.91 -4.50
C SER A 25 -5.31 17.10 -3.41
N ASP A 26 -6.44 17.72 -3.74
CA ASP A 26 -7.62 17.75 -2.87
C ASP A 26 -8.28 16.37 -2.73
N THR A 27 -7.92 15.43 -3.62
CA THR A 27 -8.35 14.03 -3.49
C THR A 27 -7.43 13.33 -2.47
N PRO A 28 -7.97 12.82 -1.36
CA PRO A 28 -7.19 12.07 -0.39
C PRO A 28 -6.61 10.80 -1.05
N PRO A 29 -5.42 10.34 -0.61
CA PRO A 29 -4.85 9.09 -1.10
C PRO A 29 -5.85 7.95 -0.95
N GLU A 30 -6.06 7.18 -2.01
CA GLU A 30 -6.88 5.99 -1.90
C GLU A 30 -6.18 4.97 -0.98
N MET A 31 -6.82 4.64 0.13
CA MET A 31 -6.37 3.54 0.98
C MET A 31 -6.54 2.21 0.24
N SER A 32 -5.58 1.30 0.44
CA SER A 32 -5.71 -0.06 -0.08
C SER A 32 -6.99 -0.71 0.46
N SER A 33 -7.54 -1.67 -0.27
CA SER A 33 -8.72 -2.41 0.19
C SER A 33 -8.50 -3.02 1.57
N TRP A 34 -7.29 -3.49 1.86
CA TRP A 34 -6.89 -3.99 3.18
C TRP A 34 -6.98 -2.92 4.27
N GLU A 35 -6.44 -1.72 4.04
CA GLU A 35 -6.47 -0.62 5.01
C GLU A 35 -7.90 -0.19 5.37
N LYS A 36 -8.84 -0.28 4.41
CA LYS A 36 -10.26 0.00 4.65
C LYS A 36 -10.96 -1.09 5.48
N MET A 37 -10.50 -2.34 5.43
CA MET A 37 -11.18 -3.46 6.09
C MET A 37 -10.50 -3.96 7.36
N LYS A 38 -9.23 -3.60 7.61
CA LYS A 38 -8.49 -4.12 8.77
C LYS A 38 -9.15 -3.79 10.10
N GLU A 39 -9.93 -2.70 10.18
CA GLU A 39 -10.66 -2.28 11.37
C GLU A 39 -11.76 -3.27 11.81
N PHE A 40 -12.25 -4.13 10.90
CA PHE A 40 -13.21 -5.18 11.22
C PHE A 40 -12.56 -6.40 11.89
N PHE A 41 -11.24 -6.48 11.89
CA PHE A 41 -10.48 -7.58 12.49
C PHE A 41 -9.79 -7.12 13.78
N CYS A 42 -9.84 -7.95 14.82
CA CYS A 42 -9.02 -7.76 16.01
C CYS A 42 -7.54 -7.65 15.61
N SER A 43 -6.80 -6.73 16.24
CA SER A 43 -5.38 -6.50 15.95
C SER A 43 -4.52 -7.77 16.02
N THR A 44 -4.85 -8.68 16.93
CA THR A 44 -4.16 -9.98 17.08
C THR A 44 -4.38 -10.93 15.91
N HIS A 45 -5.45 -10.76 15.13
CA HIS A 45 -5.84 -11.65 14.02
C HIS A 45 -5.76 -10.95 12.65
N GLN A 46 -5.28 -9.71 12.58
CA GLN A 46 -5.16 -8.97 11.33
C GLN A 46 -4.20 -9.66 10.34
N THR A 47 -3.10 -10.23 10.82
CA THR A 47 -2.16 -10.98 9.96
C THR A 47 -2.81 -12.20 9.34
N GLU A 48 -3.55 -12.98 10.13
CA GLU A 48 -4.26 -14.19 9.65
C GLU A 48 -5.36 -13.84 8.65
N ALA A 49 -6.12 -12.77 8.92
CA ALA A 49 -7.12 -12.26 8.00
C ALA A 49 -6.51 -11.83 6.65
N LEU A 50 -5.36 -11.14 6.67
CA LEU A 50 -4.66 -10.73 5.46
C LEU A 50 -4.20 -11.92 4.61
N GLU A 51 -3.63 -12.96 5.23
CA GLU A 51 -3.22 -14.20 4.55
C GLU A 51 -4.42 -14.94 3.92
N CYS A 52 -5.55 -14.99 4.63
CA CYS A 52 -6.79 -15.56 4.11
C CYS A 52 -7.29 -14.79 2.88
N ILE A 53 -7.32 -13.45 2.95
CA ILE A 53 -7.73 -12.59 1.83
C ILE A 53 -6.78 -12.78 0.65
N TRP A 54 -5.48 -12.83 0.90
CA TRP A 54 -4.48 -13.05 -0.13
C TRP A 54 -4.74 -14.36 -0.89
N THR A 55 -4.99 -15.44 -0.16
CA THR A 55 -5.29 -16.78 -0.71
C THR A 55 -6.56 -16.78 -1.56
N ILE A 56 -7.59 -16.05 -1.15
CA ILE A 56 -8.85 -15.89 -1.91
C ILE A 56 -8.60 -15.15 -3.23
N CYS A 57 -7.80 -14.08 -3.20
CA CYS A 57 -7.52 -13.24 -4.37
C CYS A 57 -6.48 -13.86 -5.33
N HIS A 58 -5.63 -14.77 -4.84
CA HIS A 58 -4.57 -15.42 -5.60
C HIS A 58 -4.68 -16.94 -5.46
N PRO A 59 -5.76 -17.56 -5.99
CA PRO A 59 -5.91 -19.00 -5.92
C PRO A 59 -4.73 -19.69 -6.62
N PRO A 60 -4.30 -20.86 -6.14
CA PRO A 60 -3.28 -21.65 -6.82
C PRO A 60 -3.74 -22.01 -8.24
N ALA A 61 -2.79 -22.03 -9.18
CA ALA A 61 -3.00 -22.35 -10.58
C ALA A 61 -3.41 -23.82 -10.81
#